data_AF-A0A1L7I970-F1
#
_entry.id   AF-A0A1L7I970-F1
#
_cell.length_a   1.000
_cell.length_b   1.000
_cell.length_c   1.000
_cell.angle_alpha   90.00
_cell.angle_beta   90.00
_cell.angle_gamma   90.00
#
_symmetry.space_group_name_H-M   'P 1'
#
loop_
_entity.id
_entity.type
_entity.pdbx_description
1 polymer ?
#
loop_
_entity_poly.entity_id
_entity_poly.type
_entity_poly.pdbx_seq_one_letter_code
_entity_poly.pdbx_strand_id
1 'polypeptide(L)' 'MEDLFKDYQERLNQLDENIRVAAVKYAVGFYSNKNCSKEEALERGITKAEMHNRKI' A
#
# COMPACT_ATOMS: atom_id res chain seq x y z
N MET A 1 -6.94 -15.60 3.81
CA MET A 1 -7.03 -14.31 3.09
C MET A 1 -5.73 -14.19 2.32
N GLU A 2 -5.75 -14.44 1.01
CA GLU A 2 -4.56 -14.29 0.18
C GLU A 2 -4.10 -12.82 0.27
N ASP A 3 -2.82 -12.62 0.59
CA ASP A 3 -2.24 -11.28 0.66
C ASP A 3 -2.20 -10.71 -0.76
N LEU A 4 -3.12 -9.77 -1.06
CA LEU A 4 -3.38 -9.27 -2.41
C LEU A 4 -2.12 -8.72 -3.10
N PHE A 5 -1.15 -8.29 -2.28
CA PHE A 5 0.13 -7.70 -2.66
C PHE A 5 1.33 -8.56 -2.23
N LYS A 6 1.17 -9.89 -2.08
CA LYS A 6 2.26 -10.80 -1.73
C LYS A 6 3.47 -10.69 -2.68
N ASP A 7 3.20 -10.50 -3.98
CA ASP A 7 4.23 -10.28 -5.00
C ASP A 7 5.09 -9.02 -4.76
N TYR A 8 4.60 -8.09 -3.94
CA TYR A 8 5.27 -6.85 -3.58
C TYR A 8 5.81 -6.84 -2.15
N GLN A 9 5.89 -8.01 -1.48
CA GLN A 9 6.38 -8.10 -0.10
C GLN A 9 7.79 -7.54 0.07
N GLU A 10 8.69 -7.74 -0.89
CA GLU A 10 10.06 -7.23 -0.81
C GLU A 10 10.07 -5.70 -0.71
N ARG A 11 9.29 -5.03 -1.59
CA ARG A 11 9.14 -3.57 -1.61
C ARG A 11 8.44 -3.04 -0.35
N LEU A 12 7.45 -3.77 0.15
CA LEU A 12 6.73 -3.46 1.38
C LEU A 12 7.61 -3.61 2.63
N ASN A 13 8.57 -4.53 2.62
CA ASN A 13 9.50 -4.77 3.73
C ASN A 13 10.58 -3.69 3.85
N GLN A 14 10.76 -2.84 2.83
CA GLN A 14 11.63 -1.66 2.90
C GLN A 14 10.98 -0.48 3.63
N LEU A 15 9.67 -0.56 3.90
CA LEU A 15 8.92 0.48 4.61
C LEU A 15 8.85 0.16 6.10
N ASP A 16 8.79 1.20 6.93
CA ASP A 16 8.48 1.04 8.35
C ASP A 16 7.15 0.28 8.53
N GLU A 17 7.05 -0.50 9.60
CA GLU A 17 5.89 -1.37 9.84
C GLU A 17 4.56 -0.61 9.84
N ASN A 18 4.52 0.59 10.43
CA ASN A 18 3.34 1.46 10.42
C ASN A 18 2.97 1.93 9.01
N ILE A 19 3.97 2.29 8.18
CA ILE A 19 3.77 2.70 6.80
C ILE A 19 3.32 1.52 5.96
N ARG A 20 3.93 0.34 6.15
CA ARG A 20 3.60 -0.91 5.45
C ARG A 20 2.14 -1.30 5.65
N VAL A 21 1.66 -1.32 6.89
CA VAL A 21 0.27 -1.67 7.23
C VAL A 21 -0.71 -0.68 6.59
N ALA A 22 -0.41 0.62 6.68
CA ALA A 22 -1.24 1.66 6.06
C ALA A 22 -1.22 1.57 4.52
N ALA A 23 -0.06 1.32 3.92
CA ALA A 23 0.11 1.23 2.48
C ALA A 23 -0.72 0.09 1.89
N VAL A 24 -0.67 -1.11 2.49
CA VAL A 24 -1.49 -2.25 2.07
C VAL A 24 -2.97 -1.92 2.18
N LYS A 25 -3.41 -1.32 3.29
CA LYS A 25 -4.82 -0.94 3.50
C LYS A 25 -5.31 0.04 2.42
N TYR A 26 -4.52 1.06 2.10
CA TYR A 26 -4.87 2.02 1.05
C TYR A 26 -4.82 1.39 -0.34
N ALA A 27 -3.84 0.54 -0.61
CA ALA A 27 -3.70 -0.16 -1.88
C ALA A 27 -4.88 -1.09 -2.16
N VAL A 28 -5.34 -1.87 -1.18
CA VAL A 28 -6.54 -2.70 -1.30
C VAL A 28 -7.76 -1.84 -1.65
N GLY A 29 -7.89 -0.68 -1.02
CA GLY A 29 -8.96 0.28 -1.32
C GLY A 29 -8.88 0.85 -2.73
N PHE A 30 -7.68 1.18 -3.22
CA PHE A 30 -7.49 1.68 -4.58
C PHE A 30 -7.77 0.58 -5.63
N TYR A 31 -7.28 -0.63 -5.40
CA TYR A 31 -7.50 -1.76 -6.29
C TYR A 31 -9.00 -2.09 -6.43
N SER A 32 -9.71 -2.15 -5.30
CA SER A 32 -11.14 -2.52 -5.28
C SER A 32 -12.07 -1.44 -5.84
N ASN A 33 -11.68 -0.16 -5.75
CA ASN A 33 -12.59 0.97 -6.02
C ASN A 33 -12.25 1.74 -7.30
N LYS A 34 -11.00 1.67 -7.79
CA LYS A 34 -10.54 2.47 -8.94
C LYS A 34 -10.22 1.66 -10.19
N ASN A 35 -10.43 0.33 -10.19
CA ASN A 35 -10.05 -0.56 -11.30
C ASN A 35 -8.61 -0.30 -11.79
N CYS A 36 -7.70 -0.07 -10.85
CA CYS A 36 -6.28 0.15 -11.14
C CYS A 36 -5.52 -1.18 -11.09
N SER A 37 -4.38 -1.25 -11.77
CA SER A 37 -3.43 -2.36 -11.61
C SER A 37 -2.94 -2.47 -10.16
N LYS A 38 -2.52 -3.68 -9.75
CA LYS A 38 -1.94 -3.90 -8.42
C LYS A 38 -0.76 -2.95 -8.15
N GLU A 39 0.12 -2.78 -9.14
CA GLU A 39 1.27 -1.86 -9.02
C GLU A 39 0.83 -0.42 -8.74
N GLU A 40 -0.07 0.13 -9.56
CA GLU A 40 -0.57 1.50 -9.39
C GLU A 40 -1.29 1.68 -8.05
N ALA A 41 -2.09 0.69 -7.64
CA ALA A 41 -2.77 0.70 -6.36
C ALA A 41 -1.78 0.71 -5.19
N LEU A 42 -0.70 -0.07 -5.29
CA LEU A 42 0.35 -0.13 -4.28
C LEU A 42 1.13 1.17 -4.19
N GLU A 43 1.58 1.73 -5.31
CA GLU A 43 2.31 3.01 -5.31
C GLU A 43 1.49 4.12 -4.68
N ARG A 44 0.21 4.24 -5.07
CA ARG A 44 -0.72 5.21 -4.45
C ARG A 44 -0.95 4.93 -2.97
N GLY A 45 -0.99 3.66 -2.58
CA GLY A 45 -1.10 3.24 -1.19
C GLY A 45 0.09 3.69 -0.35
N ILE A 46 1.31 3.47 -0.85
CA ILE A 46 2.57 3.87 -0.22
C ILE A 46 2.63 5.39 -0.08
N THR A 47 2.43 6.14 -1.17
CA THR A 47 2.46 7.62 -1.14
C THR A 47 1.46 8.17 -0.11
N LYS A 48 0.24 7.62 -0.07
CA LYS A 48 -0.77 8.06 0.90
C LYS A 48 -0.39 7.72 2.34
N ALA A 49 0.21 6.55 2.58
CA ALA A 49 0.72 6.15 3.89
C ALA A 49 1.84 7.07 4.37
N GLU A 50 2.82 7.38 3.52
CA GLU A 50 3.90 8.31 3.85
C GLU A 50 3.39 9.72 4.15
N MET A 51 2.45 10.24 3.34
CA MET A 51 1.84 11.55 3.59
C MET A 51 1.07 11.60 4.92
N HIS A 52 0.44 10.49 5.31
CA HIS A 52 -0.26 10.39 6.58
C HIS A 52 0.73 10.36 7.75
N ASN A 53 1.85 9.64 7.60
CA ASN A 53 2.90 9.57 8.62
C ASN A 53 3.64 10.91 8.82
N ARG A 54 3.81 11.71 7.76
CA ARG A 54 4.40 13.06 7.82
C ARG A 54 3.53 14.12 8.51
N LYS A 55 2.25 13.84 8.74
CA LYS A 55 1.30 14.78 9.38
C LYS A 55 1.23 14.63 10.90
N ILE A 56 2.10 13.80 11.48
CA ILE A 56 2.21 13.54 12.91
C ILE A 56 3.41 14.31 13.46
#